data_AF-A0A7G5ZEL1-F1
#
_entry.id   AF-A0A7G5ZEL1-F1
#
_cell.length_a   1.000
_cell.length_b   1.000
_cell.length_c   1.000
_cell.angle_alpha   90.00
_cell.angle_beta   90.00
_cell.angle_gamma   90.00
#
_symmetry.space_group_name_H-M   'P 1'
#
loop_
_entity.id
_entity.type
_entity.pdbx_description
1 polymer ?
#
loop_
_entity_poly.entity_id
_entity_poly.type
_entity_poly.pdbx_seq_one_letter_code
_entity_poly.pdbx_strand_id
1 'polypeptide(L)'
;MNNQNEHRHPEHTRNWKPFHALSRTLAASLLLACGAHATASVDNPQIGQLLWSEEFNGTSLNTSVWNTYDGNGCQINLCGYGNAELEYYSPNNLSITNVPFESGTRALAIQARSQTVGSNVFTSGKVDSKGKVQVQYGMIEIRLSTPPLGTGLWPAAWMLGVSPQTWPRNGEIDIMEMGHRASVRAAAGSPSTDRFTGSNVITWQQAACVPGNESCAASTAWQTKNWYVPATSLANRFVTYRMYWLDNQMRFTVVDNGVERNMYDAPLPVNSTALQAPFYLLLNLAVGGNFTDAASPGQVTAPLPGTMYVDYVRVYQLDGKGSVKLGNQTVPEVGKFGVFTDTTAVNSKLVAGTSSDIFLWNGASSGAGNTAPFEGSNVIAWNYTAPGQWFGGGVQARQARDLSNFRNGTVKFRIKIPANVSFNIGVGDTYTNQNWVNFPANTTAYGLVRNGDWAQATVPVSTLLGPKVAAQSLLDVFMISSDANRLPASTFQFAIDDIVWDSGSTVTPPPTTPSGPTSVTQTSSTMLQFNTTTGSWADVHYTVNNGAQQNVRMRLDGSVNTYVAGGLKIGDVVRYSFTYWDTTRNFAVDTAQQSYTMK
;
A
#
# COMPACT_ATOMS: atom_id res chain seq x y z
N MET A 1 -29.45 -68.70 -37.09
CA MET A 1 -30.70 -68.39 -37.80
C MET A 1 -31.86 -68.87 -36.94
N ASN A 2 -32.87 -68.11 -36.54
CA ASN A 2 -33.11 -66.67 -36.43
C ASN A 2 -34.31 -66.47 -35.47
N ASN A 3 -34.34 -65.36 -34.74
CA ASN A 3 -35.21 -65.01 -33.60
C ASN A 3 -36.39 -64.08 -34.01
N GLN A 4 -37.61 -64.30 -33.47
CA GLN A 4 -38.39 -63.52 -32.45
C GLN A 4 -38.94 -62.14 -32.92
N ASN A 5 -40.26 -61.90 -33.00
CA ASN A 5 -41.25 -61.45 -31.96
C ASN A 5 -40.97 -60.02 -31.42
N GLU A 6 -41.88 -59.08 -31.12
CA GLU A 6 -43.34 -59.03 -30.87
C GLU A 6 -43.83 -57.54 -30.69
N HIS A 7 -45.13 -57.27 -30.95
CA HIS A 7 -46.14 -56.39 -30.25
C HIS A 7 -45.92 -54.89 -29.88
N ARG A 8 -46.92 -53.97 -29.73
CA ARG A 8 -48.39 -53.74 -29.96
C ARG A 8 -48.64 -52.23 -29.60
N HIS A 9 -49.30 -51.36 -30.41
CA HIS A 9 -50.74 -50.91 -30.40
C HIS A 9 -51.30 -50.21 -29.11
N PRO A 10 -52.39 -49.38 -29.14
CA PRO A 10 -52.67 -48.15 -29.93
C PRO A 10 -53.55 -47.04 -29.24
N GLU A 11 -53.83 -45.94 -29.98
CA GLU A 11 -55.09 -45.15 -30.13
C GLU A 11 -55.92 -44.45 -29.00
N HIS A 12 -56.07 -43.13 -29.17
CA HIS A 12 -57.31 -42.31 -29.28
C HIS A 12 -58.59 -42.53 -28.39
N THR A 13 -59.01 -41.48 -27.66
CA THR A 13 -60.29 -40.68 -27.80
C THR A 13 -60.97 -40.14 -26.51
N ARG A 14 -61.31 -38.83 -26.59
CA ARG A 14 -62.51 -38.05 -26.13
C ARG A 14 -63.12 -38.08 -24.70
N ASN A 15 -63.36 -36.84 -24.24
CA ASN A 15 -64.56 -36.24 -23.61
C ASN A 15 -64.80 -36.24 -22.07
N TRP A 16 -64.66 -35.02 -21.51
CA TRP A 16 -65.54 -34.21 -20.63
C TRP A 16 -65.99 -34.66 -19.20
N LYS A 17 -65.43 -33.92 -18.22
CA LYS A 17 -65.96 -33.34 -16.94
C LYS A 17 -66.43 -34.30 -15.81
N PRO A 18 -66.08 -34.02 -14.53
CA PRO A 18 -66.85 -33.05 -13.73
C PRO A 18 -66.03 -32.12 -12.79
N PHE A 19 -66.71 -31.08 -12.32
CA PHE A 19 -66.33 -30.21 -11.19
C PHE A 19 -66.38 -30.99 -9.87
N HIS A 20 -65.45 -30.75 -8.94
CA HIS A 20 -65.72 -30.38 -7.52
C HIS A 20 -64.43 -30.10 -6.72
N ALA A 21 -64.49 -28.98 -5.99
CA ALA A 21 -63.98 -28.72 -4.64
C ALA A 21 -62.47 -28.57 -4.33
N LEU A 22 -62.11 -27.30 -4.06
CA LEU A 22 -61.26 -26.78 -2.98
C LEU A 22 -60.02 -27.57 -2.53
N SER A 23 -58.86 -26.95 -2.74
CA SER A 23 -57.81 -26.87 -1.72
C SER A 23 -57.09 -25.53 -1.83
N ARG A 24 -57.08 -24.78 -0.73
CA ARG A 24 -56.41 -23.49 -0.59
C ARG A 24 -54.90 -23.77 -0.60
N THR A 25 -54.18 -23.26 -1.60
CA THR A 25 -52.72 -23.14 -1.54
C THR A 25 -52.38 -21.67 -1.47
N LEU A 26 -51.85 -21.26 -0.32
CA LEU A 26 -51.26 -19.94 -0.09
C LEU A 26 -50.03 -19.84 -1.01
N ALA A 27 -50.15 -19.15 -2.15
CA ALA A 27 -48.98 -18.78 -2.95
C ALA A 27 -48.32 -17.58 -2.28
N ALA A 28 -47.31 -17.83 -1.46
CA ALA A 28 -46.36 -16.81 -1.06
C ALA A 28 -45.55 -16.42 -2.31
N SER A 29 -45.94 -15.30 -2.94
CA SER A 29 -45.17 -14.68 -4.00
C SER A 29 -43.84 -14.21 -3.40
N LEU A 30 -42.80 -15.04 -3.53
CA LEU A 30 -41.42 -14.66 -3.29
C LEU A 30 -41.04 -13.65 -4.39
N LEU A 31 -41.16 -12.36 -4.08
CA LEU A 31 -40.53 -11.29 -4.85
C LEU A 31 -39.00 -11.52 -4.77
N LEU A 32 -38.46 -12.31 -5.70
CA LEU A 32 -37.06 -12.20 -6.06
C LEU A 32 -36.87 -10.83 -6.72
N ALA A 33 -36.61 -9.83 -5.88
CA ALA A 33 -35.95 -8.62 -6.34
C ALA A 33 -34.53 -9.04 -6.77
N CYS A 34 -34.39 -9.43 -8.04
CA CYS A 34 -33.11 -9.35 -8.72
C CYS A 34 -32.73 -7.86 -8.78
N GLY A 35 -32.12 -7.36 -7.70
CA GLY A 35 -31.39 -6.12 -7.75
C GLY A 35 -30.26 -6.29 -8.75
N ALA A 36 -30.47 -5.81 -9.98
CA ALA A 36 -29.36 -5.50 -10.87
C ALA A 36 -28.43 -4.61 -10.06
N HIS A 37 -27.25 -5.12 -9.70
CA HIS A 37 -26.26 -4.30 -9.03
C HIS A 37 -25.90 -3.23 -10.05
N ALA A 38 -26.34 -1.99 -9.81
CA ALA A 38 -25.90 -0.87 -10.62
C ALA A 38 -24.36 -0.91 -10.62
N THR A 39 -23.77 -1.01 -11.80
CA THR A 39 -22.31 -0.98 -11.93
C THR A 39 -21.83 0.34 -11.36
N ALA A 40 -20.91 0.27 -10.38
CA ALA A 40 -20.31 1.46 -9.78
C ALA A 40 -19.82 2.42 -10.88
N SER A 41 -20.14 3.70 -10.75
CA SER A 41 -19.91 4.72 -11.77
C SER A 41 -19.29 5.95 -11.15
N VAL A 42 -18.23 6.47 -11.75
CA VAL A 42 -17.66 7.75 -11.31
C VAL A 42 -18.43 8.97 -11.83
N ASP A 43 -19.30 8.82 -12.83
CA ASP A 43 -20.07 9.92 -13.44
C ASP A 43 -21.35 10.27 -12.68
N ASN A 44 -22.03 9.25 -12.14
CA ASN A 44 -23.21 9.43 -11.29
C ASN A 44 -23.16 8.53 -10.04
N PRO A 45 -22.18 8.76 -9.15
CA PRO A 45 -21.97 7.90 -8.01
C PRO A 45 -22.94 8.17 -6.86
N GLN A 46 -23.18 7.13 -6.06
CA GLN A 46 -23.66 7.26 -4.69
C GLN A 46 -22.47 7.48 -3.75
N ILE A 47 -22.40 8.68 -3.16
CA ILE A 47 -21.44 8.97 -2.09
C ILE A 47 -21.94 8.33 -0.81
N GLY A 48 -21.16 7.36 -0.31
CA GLY A 48 -21.50 6.57 0.87
C GLY A 48 -20.92 7.16 2.15
N GLN A 49 -20.61 6.28 3.09
CA GLN A 49 -20.14 6.67 4.43
C GLN A 49 -18.79 7.40 4.39
N LEU A 50 -18.60 8.35 5.31
CA LEU A 50 -17.28 8.91 5.61
C LEU A 50 -16.41 7.81 6.23
N LEU A 51 -15.31 7.47 5.57
CA LEU A 51 -14.35 6.45 5.99
C LEU A 51 -13.26 7.02 6.90
N TRP A 52 -12.81 8.24 6.59
CA TRP A 52 -11.76 8.94 7.33
C TRP A 52 -11.78 10.43 7.03
N SER A 53 -11.35 11.25 8.00
CA SER A 53 -11.05 12.65 7.74
C SER A 53 -9.96 13.21 8.64
N GLU A 54 -9.36 14.30 8.16
CA GLU A 54 -8.57 15.25 8.93
C GLU A 54 -9.17 16.63 8.73
N GLU A 55 -9.61 17.25 9.84
CA GLU A 55 -10.32 18.52 9.85
C GLU A 55 -9.43 19.69 10.33
N PHE A 56 -8.16 19.41 10.68
CA PHE A 56 -7.16 20.41 11.09
C PHE A 56 -7.63 21.40 12.18
N ASN A 57 -8.52 20.94 13.07
CA ASN A 57 -9.08 21.76 14.17
C ASN A 57 -8.25 21.69 15.47
N GLY A 58 -7.23 20.83 15.52
CA GLY A 58 -6.35 20.66 16.66
C GLY A 58 -5.47 21.89 16.96
N THR A 59 -4.73 21.85 18.06
CA THR A 59 -3.78 22.92 18.42
C THR A 59 -2.47 22.86 17.65
N SER A 60 -2.15 21.72 17.04
CA SER A 60 -0.92 21.44 16.29
C SER A 60 -1.16 20.35 15.26
N LEU A 61 -0.23 20.18 14.32
CA LEU A 61 -0.30 19.10 13.32
C LEU A 61 -0.33 17.73 14.02
N ASN A 62 -1.25 16.87 13.62
CA ASN A 62 -1.35 15.51 14.16
C ASN A 62 -0.23 14.62 13.59
N THR A 63 0.85 14.43 14.34
CA THR A 63 2.01 13.64 13.92
C THR A 63 1.77 12.13 13.95
N SER A 64 0.61 11.65 14.43
CA SER A 64 0.17 10.26 14.22
C SER A 64 -0.42 10.05 12.83
N VAL A 65 -0.78 11.12 12.12
CA VAL A 65 -1.34 11.10 10.76
C VAL A 65 -0.32 11.58 9.73
N TRP A 66 0.38 12.68 10.04
CA TRP A 66 1.26 13.37 9.09
C TRP A 66 2.73 13.20 9.45
N ASN A 67 3.55 12.84 8.46
CA ASN A 67 5.00 13.00 8.51
C ASN A 67 5.36 14.40 7.99
N THR A 68 6.40 15.01 8.54
CA THR A 68 6.90 16.32 8.13
C THR A 68 8.26 16.16 7.47
N TYR A 69 8.53 16.95 6.44
CA TYR A 69 9.81 16.95 5.74
C TYR A 69 10.75 18.03 6.28
N ASP A 70 12.03 17.69 6.36
CA ASP A 70 13.13 18.59 6.72
C ASP A 70 14.29 18.35 5.73
N GLY A 71 14.41 19.22 4.74
CA GLY A 71 15.39 19.08 3.66
C GLY A 71 14.92 19.49 2.28
N ASN A 72 15.86 19.50 1.33
CA ASN A 72 15.67 19.83 -0.08
C ASN A 72 15.73 18.58 -1.00
N GLY A 73 15.64 17.38 -0.42
CA GLY A 73 15.65 16.10 -1.12
C GLY A 73 17.03 15.46 -1.30
N CYS A 74 18.12 16.19 -1.08
CA CYS A 74 19.47 15.62 -1.18
C CYS A 74 19.74 14.50 -0.16
N GLN A 75 19.10 14.55 1.01
CA GLN A 75 19.19 13.54 2.06
C GLN A 75 18.63 12.16 1.66
N ILE A 76 17.84 12.11 0.58
CA ILE A 76 17.31 10.87 -0.02
C ILE A 76 17.84 10.67 -1.45
N ASN A 77 18.98 11.30 -1.78
CA ASN A 77 19.59 11.27 -3.11
C ASN A 77 18.65 11.76 -4.24
N LEU A 78 17.77 12.71 -3.92
CA LEU A 78 16.79 13.31 -4.84
C LEU A 78 16.79 14.83 -4.64
N CYS A 79 17.95 15.48 -4.80
CA CYS A 79 18.09 16.93 -4.66
C CYS A 79 17.07 17.70 -5.52
N GLY A 80 16.47 18.75 -4.97
CA GLY A 80 15.38 19.50 -5.60
C GLY A 80 14.13 18.65 -5.85
N TYR A 81 13.97 17.58 -5.06
CA TYR A 81 12.91 16.56 -5.12
C TYR A 81 12.64 16.00 -6.53
N GLY A 82 13.67 15.99 -7.39
CA GLY A 82 13.58 15.48 -8.76
C GLY A 82 13.06 16.51 -9.77
N ASN A 83 12.62 17.67 -9.31
CA ASN A 83 12.01 18.73 -10.11
C ASN A 83 12.80 20.05 -10.09
N ALA A 84 14.05 20.04 -9.60
CA ALA A 84 14.85 21.25 -9.41
C ALA A 84 14.17 22.30 -8.52
N GLU A 85 13.37 21.85 -7.55
CA GLU A 85 12.73 22.69 -6.53
C GLU A 85 13.78 23.52 -5.76
N LEU A 86 13.44 24.78 -5.43
CA LEU A 86 14.36 25.77 -4.86
C LEU A 86 14.24 25.91 -3.34
N GLU A 87 13.17 25.40 -2.73
CA GLU A 87 12.95 25.48 -1.30
C GLU A 87 13.70 24.42 -0.51
N TYR A 88 13.88 24.72 0.78
CA TYR A 88 14.13 23.75 1.82
C TYR A 88 12.81 23.51 2.57
N TYR A 89 12.24 22.30 2.50
CA TYR A 89 11.08 21.99 3.34
C TYR A 89 11.50 21.93 4.81
N SER A 90 10.71 22.51 5.70
CA SER A 90 10.96 22.47 7.14
C SER A 90 9.66 22.34 7.94
N PRO A 91 9.65 21.60 9.07
CA PRO A 91 8.50 21.56 9.96
C PRO A 91 8.09 22.95 10.51
N ASN A 92 9.03 23.90 10.57
CA ASN A 92 8.78 25.27 11.05
C ASN A 92 7.94 26.14 10.09
N ASN A 93 7.63 25.60 8.92
CA ASN A 93 6.75 26.23 7.92
C ASN A 93 5.33 25.65 7.96
N LEU A 94 5.05 24.74 8.92
CA LEU A 94 3.76 24.10 9.13
C LEU A 94 3.14 24.59 10.45
N SER A 95 1.85 24.91 10.43
CA SER A 95 1.10 25.23 11.66
C SER A 95 -0.38 24.96 11.48
N ILE A 96 -1.11 24.77 12.59
CA ILE A 96 -2.57 24.81 12.59
C ILE A 96 -3.00 26.18 13.09
N THR A 97 -3.67 26.97 12.26
CA THR A 97 -3.99 28.37 12.56
C THR A 97 -5.39 28.75 12.10
N ASN A 98 -5.90 29.87 12.62
CA ASN A 98 -7.10 30.52 12.11
C ASN A 98 -6.81 31.11 10.71
N VAL A 99 -7.75 30.94 9.80
CA VAL A 99 -7.61 31.45 8.42
C VAL A 99 -7.93 32.95 8.39
N PRO A 100 -7.06 33.81 7.84
CA PRO A 100 -7.21 35.27 7.94
C PRO A 100 -8.38 35.85 7.13
N PHE A 101 -8.88 35.11 6.14
CA PHE A 101 -9.96 35.54 5.24
C PHE A 101 -11.27 34.76 5.42
N GLU A 102 -11.33 33.82 6.37
CA GLU A 102 -12.54 33.04 6.66
C GLU A 102 -12.68 32.83 8.17
N SER A 103 -13.52 33.66 8.81
CA SER A 103 -13.72 33.62 10.26
C SER A 103 -14.34 32.29 10.71
N GLY A 104 -13.84 31.73 11.81
CA GLY A 104 -14.29 30.45 12.35
C GLY A 104 -13.63 29.23 11.73
N THR A 105 -12.83 29.40 10.67
CA THR A 105 -12.10 28.31 10.03
C THR A 105 -10.68 28.19 10.57
N ARG A 106 -10.30 26.97 10.96
CA ARG A 106 -8.91 26.59 11.26
C ARG A 106 -8.42 25.65 10.16
N ALA A 107 -7.13 25.74 9.85
CA ALA A 107 -6.55 24.98 8.75
C ALA A 107 -5.09 24.63 9.03
N LEU A 108 -4.59 23.62 8.34
CA LEU A 108 -3.15 23.45 8.13
C LEU A 108 -2.65 24.57 7.23
N ALA A 109 -1.81 25.44 7.78
CA ALA A 109 -1.06 26.45 7.05
C ALA A 109 0.31 25.89 6.65
N ILE A 110 0.56 25.85 5.35
CA ILE A 110 1.84 25.52 4.71
C ILE A 110 2.39 26.81 4.12
N GLN A 111 3.44 27.37 4.72
CA GLN A 111 3.93 28.70 4.40
C GLN A 111 5.28 28.68 3.71
N ALA A 112 5.35 29.17 2.47
CA ALA A 112 6.59 29.49 1.79
C ALA A 112 7.14 30.83 2.28
N ARG A 113 8.46 30.93 2.49
CA ARG A 113 9.15 32.14 2.99
C ARG A 113 10.43 32.39 2.19
N SER A 114 10.81 33.67 2.05
CA SER A 114 12.15 34.06 1.63
C SER A 114 13.08 33.97 2.84
N GLN A 115 13.64 32.78 3.07
CA GLN A 115 14.47 32.47 4.24
C GLN A 115 15.59 31.53 3.80
N THR A 116 16.83 31.91 4.09
CA THR A 116 18.00 31.11 3.73
C THR A 116 18.25 29.99 4.75
N VAL A 117 18.34 28.75 4.26
CA VAL A 117 18.79 27.58 5.00
C VAL A 117 19.80 26.82 4.14
N GLY A 118 21.07 26.80 4.57
CA GLY A 118 22.15 26.28 3.74
C GLY A 118 22.27 27.05 2.42
N SER A 119 22.20 26.34 1.29
CA SER A 119 22.24 26.92 -0.07
C SER A 119 20.86 27.31 -0.62
N ASN A 120 19.77 26.92 0.03
CA ASN A 120 18.42 27.26 -0.38
C ASN A 120 18.04 28.62 0.19
N VAL A 121 17.49 29.52 -0.63
CA VAL A 121 17.08 30.88 -0.21
C VAL A 121 15.58 30.99 0.08
N PHE A 122 14.85 29.88 -0.07
CA PHE A 122 13.45 29.75 0.32
C PHE A 122 13.27 28.60 1.29
N THR A 123 12.31 28.72 2.20
CA THR A 123 11.78 27.60 2.99
C THR A 123 10.30 27.41 2.72
N SER A 124 9.80 26.18 2.86
CA SER A 124 8.37 25.89 2.78
C SER A 124 7.99 24.65 3.60
N GLY A 125 6.75 24.18 3.51
CA GLY A 125 6.28 22.97 4.19
C GLY A 125 5.83 21.87 3.24
N LYS A 126 6.02 20.62 3.67
CA LYS A 126 5.52 19.41 3.02
C LYS A 126 5.14 18.39 4.09
N VAL A 127 3.97 17.77 3.92
CA VAL A 127 3.51 16.66 4.74
C VAL A 127 3.07 15.47 3.88
N ASP A 128 3.22 14.26 4.42
CA ASP A 128 2.63 13.06 3.84
C ASP A 128 1.96 12.17 4.91
N SER A 129 1.13 11.22 4.48
CA SER A 129 0.55 10.19 5.36
C SER A 129 1.21 8.81 5.23
N LYS A 130 2.45 8.75 4.71
CA LYS A 130 3.14 7.49 4.42
C LYS A 130 3.26 6.62 5.67
N GLY A 131 2.77 5.39 5.56
CA GLY A 131 2.72 4.42 6.64
C GLY A 131 1.76 4.73 7.80
N LYS A 132 0.89 5.74 7.63
CA LYS A 132 -0.06 6.22 8.65
C LYS A 132 -1.50 6.20 8.16
N VAL A 133 -1.78 6.74 6.98
CA VAL A 133 -3.12 6.68 6.36
C VAL A 133 -2.94 6.26 4.91
N GLN A 134 -3.62 5.18 4.54
CA GLN A 134 -3.59 4.60 3.19
C GLN A 134 -5.02 4.49 2.68
N VAL A 135 -5.29 5.03 1.50
CA VAL A 135 -6.61 5.10 0.88
C VAL A 135 -6.60 4.22 -0.36
N GLN A 136 -7.62 3.40 -0.55
CA GLN A 136 -7.83 2.64 -1.78
C GLN A 136 -9.27 2.82 -2.24
N TYR A 137 -9.44 3.39 -3.43
CA TYR A 137 -10.74 3.75 -4.02
C TYR A 137 -11.55 4.74 -3.15
N GLY A 138 -12.78 5.04 -3.58
CA GLY A 138 -13.69 5.94 -2.88
C GLY A 138 -13.73 7.33 -3.51
N MET A 139 -14.29 8.29 -2.76
CA MET A 139 -14.24 9.70 -3.10
C MET A 139 -13.34 10.43 -2.09
N ILE A 140 -12.31 11.11 -2.60
CA ILE A 140 -11.42 11.94 -1.79
C ILE A 140 -11.76 13.40 -2.05
N GLU A 141 -12.04 14.14 -0.99
CA GLU A 141 -12.38 15.56 -1.02
C GLU A 141 -11.35 16.37 -0.23
N ILE A 142 -10.79 17.39 -0.86
CA ILE A 142 -9.81 18.29 -0.23
C ILE A 142 -10.28 19.71 -0.40
N ARG A 143 -10.51 20.42 0.70
CA ARG A 143 -10.82 21.86 0.68
C ARG A 143 -9.59 22.65 1.06
N LEU A 144 -9.09 23.45 0.13
CA LEU A 144 -7.87 24.23 0.30
C LEU A 144 -7.95 25.61 -0.36
N SER A 145 -7.09 26.51 0.09
CA SER A 145 -6.83 27.82 -0.52
C SER A 145 -5.36 27.90 -0.88
N THR A 146 -5.07 28.55 -1.99
CA THR A 146 -3.70 28.86 -2.42
C THR A 146 -3.40 30.36 -2.21
N PRO A 147 -2.14 30.78 -2.03
CA PRO A 147 -1.77 32.20 -2.05
C PRO A 147 -1.74 32.73 -3.49
N PRO A 148 -1.58 34.05 -3.71
CA PRO A 148 -1.22 34.56 -5.04
C PRO A 148 0.09 33.91 -5.48
N LEU A 149 0.04 33.18 -6.59
CA LEU A 149 1.13 32.26 -6.94
C LEU A 149 2.32 32.96 -7.60
N GLY A 150 2.09 34.09 -8.28
CA GLY A 150 3.09 34.75 -9.12
C GLY A 150 3.83 33.76 -10.02
N THR A 151 5.08 34.05 -10.33
CA THR A 151 6.01 33.04 -10.84
C THR A 151 6.72 32.39 -9.67
N GLY A 152 6.60 31.07 -9.55
CA GLY A 152 7.42 30.27 -8.65
C GLY A 152 6.68 29.50 -7.56
N LEU A 153 5.48 29.90 -7.09
CA LEU A 153 4.77 29.04 -6.12
C LEU A 153 4.03 27.90 -6.82
N TRP A 154 4.22 26.69 -6.30
CA TRP A 154 3.62 25.45 -6.80
C TRP A 154 2.96 24.68 -5.65
N PRO A 155 1.69 24.98 -5.32
CA PRO A 155 0.91 24.18 -4.39
C PRO A 155 0.46 22.87 -5.03
N ALA A 156 0.51 21.78 -4.26
CA ALA A 156 0.05 20.47 -4.68
C ALA A 156 -0.71 19.74 -3.57
N ALA A 157 -1.79 19.08 -3.96
CA ALA A 157 -2.49 18.06 -3.18
C ALA A 157 -2.57 16.79 -4.03
N TRP A 158 -1.86 15.75 -3.59
CA TRP A 158 -1.51 14.62 -4.42
C TRP A 158 -1.31 13.36 -3.59
N MET A 159 -1.05 12.24 -4.27
CA MET A 159 -0.96 10.93 -3.67
C MET A 159 0.14 10.09 -4.34
N LEU A 160 0.76 9.22 -3.56
CA LEU A 160 1.70 8.21 -4.07
C LEU A 160 1.28 6.81 -3.61
N GLY A 161 1.49 5.80 -4.44
CA GLY A 161 1.14 4.43 -4.09
C GLY A 161 2.05 3.87 -3.00
N VAL A 162 1.49 2.99 -2.17
CA VAL A 162 2.20 2.37 -1.03
C VAL A 162 3.16 1.25 -1.46
N SER A 163 3.15 0.89 -2.74
CA SER A 163 4.07 -0.10 -3.31
C SER A 163 5.52 0.31 -3.06
N PRO A 164 6.41 -0.61 -2.67
CA PRO A 164 7.83 -0.32 -2.47
C PRO A 164 8.60 -0.17 -3.79
N GLN A 165 7.95 -0.40 -4.93
CA GLN A 165 8.57 -0.18 -6.23
C GLN A 165 8.95 1.30 -6.41
N THR A 166 10.03 1.53 -7.13
CA THR A 166 10.48 2.90 -7.43
C THR A 166 9.48 3.59 -8.35
N TRP A 167 9.29 4.89 -8.13
CA TRP A 167 8.55 5.74 -9.05
C TRP A 167 9.08 5.58 -10.49
N PRO A 168 8.22 5.56 -11.52
CA PRO A 168 6.76 5.76 -11.49
C PRO A 168 5.95 4.46 -11.33
N ARG A 169 6.58 3.34 -10.94
CA ARG A 169 5.89 2.04 -10.83
C ARG A 169 4.96 1.95 -9.62
N ASN A 170 5.24 2.69 -8.55
CA ASN A 170 4.31 2.81 -7.42
C ASN A 170 3.10 3.70 -7.73
N GLY A 171 3.12 4.47 -8.81
CA GLY A 171 2.01 5.33 -9.24
C GLY A 171 1.92 6.64 -8.44
N GLU A 172 1.44 7.67 -9.12
CA GLU A 172 1.23 9.02 -8.60
C GLU A 172 -0.12 9.56 -9.11
N ILE A 173 -0.87 10.20 -8.22
CA ILE A 173 -2.14 10.83 -8.53
C ILE A 173 -2.15 12.25 -7.98
N ASP A 174 -2.14 13.21 -8.88
CA ASP A 174 -2.19 14.64 -8.58
C ASP A 174 -3.64 15.10 -8.64
N ILE A 175 -4.28 15.24 -7.47
CA ILE A 175 -5.68 15.70 -7.37
C ILE A 175 -5.77 17.18 -7.75
N MET A 176 -4.77 17.96 -7.35
CA MET A 176 -4.69 19.38 -7.64
C MET A 176 -3.24 19.85 -7.67
N GLU A 177 -2.88 20.52 -8.76
CA GLU A 177 -1.66 21.33 -8.87
C GLU A 177 -1.95 22.70 -9.49
N MET A 178 -1.21 23.72 -9.06
CA MET A 178 -1.22 25.06 -9.64
C MET A 178 0.20 25.64 -9.73
N GLY A 179 0.39 26.73 -10.46
CA GLY A 179 1.72 27.35 -10.66
C GLY A 179 2.42 26.95 -11.96
N HIS A 180 1.71 26.23 -12.83
CA HIS A 180 2.19 25.75 -14.13
C HIS A 180 2.90 26.85 -14.94
N ARG A 181 4.04 26.50 -15.54
CA ARG A 181 4.78 27.34 -16.49
C ARG A 181 3.89 27.87 -17.63
N ALA A 182 4.26 29.03 -18.16
CA ALA A 182 3.47 29.75 -19.16
C ALA A 182 3.18 28.91 -20.42
N SER A 183 4.14 28.07 -20.85
CA SER A 183 3.96 27.21 -22.03
C SER A 183 2.85 26.17 -21.88
N VAL A 184 2.60 25.68 -20.66
CA VAL A 184 1.48 24.75 -20.40
C VAL A 184 0.15 25.52 -20.40
N ARG A 185 0.11 26.68 -19.73
CA ARG A 185 -1.08 27.53 -19.66
C ARG A 185 -1.50 28.09 -21.03
N ALA A 186 -0.58 28.22 -21.97
CA ALA A 186 -0.88 28.72 -23.32
C ALA A 186 -1.96 27.87 -24.04
N ALA A 187 -1.99 26.55 -23.80
CA ALA A 187 -3.01 25.66 -24.37
C ALA A 187 -4.43 25.95 -23.85
N ALA A 188 -4.56 26.66 -22.72
CA ALA A 188 -5.82 27.05 -22.10
C ALA A 188 -6.12 28.55 -22.22
N GLY A 189 -5.52 29.24 -23.19
CA GLY A 189 -5.73 30.68 -23.42
C GLY A 189 -4.88 31.58 -22.53
N SER A 190 -3.76 31.08 -22.00
CA SER A 190 -2.79 31.84 -21.20
C SER A 190 -3.36 32.53 -19.94
N PRO A 191 -4.19 31.86 -19.12
CA PRO A 191 -4.63 32.42 -17.84
C PRO A 191 -3.43 32.71 -16.90
N SER A 192 -3.62 33.58 -15.90
CA SER A 192 -2.65 33.78 -14.82
C SER A 192 -2.45 32.51 -13.98
N THR A 193 -1.36 32.41 -13.21
CA THR A 193 -0.98 31.18 -12.51
C THR A 193 -2.03 30.75 -11.48
N ASP A 194 -2.69 31.73 -10.87
CA ASP A 194 -3.77 31.59 -9.90
C ASP A 194 -5.17 31.41 -10.53
N ARG A 195 -5.26 31.36 -11.86
CA ARG A 195 -6.49 31.09 -12.62
C ARG A 195 -6.38 29.82 -13.47
N PHE A 196 -5.49 28.91 -13.08
CA PHE A 196 -5.28 27.65 -13.78
C PHE A 196 -4.93 26.56 -12.78
N THR A 197 -5.74 25.50 -12.76
CA THR A 197 -5.47 24.31 -11.95
C THR A 197 -5.62 23.05 -12.79
N GLY A 198 -4.71 22.11 -12.55
CA GLY A 198 -4.62 20.84 -13.25
C GLY A 198 -4.61 19.67 -12.27
N SER A 199 -4.86 18.49 -12.84
CA SER A 199 -4.82 17.19 -12.16
C SER A 199 -4.18 16.21 -13.11
N ASN A 200 -3.47 15.22 -12.60
CA ASN A 200 -2.63 14.34 -13.39
C ASN A 200 -2.53 12.95 -12.75
N VAL A 201 -2.29 11.94 -13.57
CA VAL A 201 -2.00 10.58 -13.13
C VAL A 201 -0.73 10.15 -13.83
N ILE A 202 0.26 9.71 -13.05
CA ILE A 202 1.54 9.24 -13.56
C ILE A 202 1.74 7.78 -13.17
N THR A 203 1.97 6.94 -14.17
CA THR A 203 2.29 5.53 -13.96
C THR A 203 3.41 5.09 -14.89
N TRP A 204 4.10 4.01 -14.53
CA TRP A 204 5.01 3.35 -15.45
C TRP A 204 4.24 2.73 -16.62
N GLN A 205 4.68 3.00 -17.86
CA GLN A 205 4.17 2.35 -19.05
C GLN A 205 5.33 2.01 -19.99
N GLN A 206 5.35 0.78 -20.51
CA GLN A 206 6.41 0.35 -21.44
C GLN A 206 6.51 1.27 -22.66
N ALA A 207 5.36 1.75 -23.17
CA ALA A 207 5.31 2.66 -24.32
C ALA A 207 5.92 4.05 -24.04
N ALA A 208 6.05 4.44 -22.77
CA ALA A 208 6.67 5.70 -22.38
C ALA A 208 8.19 5.59 -22.19
N CYS A 209 8.76 4.38 -22.25
CA CYS A 209 10.20 4.15 -22.20
C CYS A 209 10.86 4.58 -23.53
N VAL A 210 11.18 5.87 -23.64
CA VAL A 210 11.82 6.46 -24.83
C VAL A 210 13.05 7.28 -24.43
N PRO A 211 14.02 7.54 -25.33
CA PRO A 211 15.15 8.42 -25.02
C PRO A 211 14.67 9.79 -24.50
N GLY A 212 15.20 10.21 -23.34
CA GLY A 212 14.77 11.43 -22.63
C GLY A 212 13.60 11.22 -21.65
N ASN A 213 13.06 10.00 -21.56
CA ASN A 213 12.12 9.57 -20.53
C ASN A 213 12.47 8.17 -20.02
N GLU A 214 13.68 8.01 -19.49
CA GLU A 214 14.23 6.73 -19.01
C GLU A 214 13.45 6.18 -17.80
N SER A 215 12.71 7.04 -17.10
CA SER A 215 11.80 6.63 -16.02
C SER A 215 10.58 5.86 -16.54
N CYS A 216 10.27 5.99 -17.83
CA CYS A 216 9.05 5.50 -18.47
C CYS A 216 7.76 6.04 -17.81
N ALA A 217 7.82 7.25 -17.25
CA ALA A 217 6.66 7.91 -16.68
C ALA A 217 5.68 8.30 -17.79
N ALA A 218 4.47 7.74 -17.75
CA ALA A 218 3.36 8.14 -18.60
C ALA A 218 2.43 9.04 -17.80
N SER A 219 2.31 10.29 -18.23
CA SER A 219 1.44 11.30 -17.63
C SER A 219 0.15 11.46 -18.45
N THR A 220 -0.99 11.57 -17.77
CA THR A 220 -2.28 11.88 -18.41
C THR A 220 -2.47 13.37 -18.69
N ALA A 221 -1.64 14.25 -18.13
CA ALA A 221 -1.76 15.71 -18.30
C ALA A 221 -1.78 16.16 -19.77
N TRP A 222 -1.09 15.45 -20.67
CA TRP A 222 -1.08 15.73 -22.11
C TRP A 222 -2.28 15.17 -22.87
N GLN A 223 -3.01 14.23 -22.28
CA GLN A 223 -4.19 13.60 -22.88
C GLN A 223 -5.43 14.49 -22.77
N THR A 224 -5.35 15.62 -22.04
CA THR A 224 -6.49 16.52 -21.83
C THR A 224 -6.18 17.98 -22.01
N LYS A 225 -7.20 18.70 -22.50
CA LYS A 225 -7.22 20.16 -22.61
C LYS A 225 -8.29 20.82 -21.72
N ASN A 226 -8.88 20.07 -20.79
CA ASN A 226 -10.04 20.52 -20.00
C ASN A 226 -9.67 20.89 -18.56
N TRP A 227 -8.54 21.58 -18.40
CA TRP A 227 -8.14 22.19 -17.12
C TRP A 227 -9.22 23.13 -16.60
N TYR A 228 -9.27 23.32 -15.29
CA TYR A 228 -10.18 24.30 -14.73
C TYR A 228 -9.58 25.72 -14.79
N VAL A 229 -10.22 26.59 -15.58
CA VAL A 229 -9.83 28.00 -15.77
C VAL A 229 -10.98 28.92 -15.34
N PRO A 230 -11.00 29.41 -14.10
CA PRO A 230 -12.03 30.33 -13.62
C PRO A 230 -11.87 31.75 -14.18
N ALA A 231 -12.97 32.49 -14.18
CA ALA A 231 -12.98 33.91 -14.54
C ALA A 231 -12.25 34.79 -13.51
N THR A 232 -12.26 34.39 -12.24
CA THR A 232 -11.63 35.08 -11.12
C THR A 232 -10.49 34.26 -10.53
N SER A 233 -9.56 34.91 -9.85
CA SER A 233 -8.46 34.23 -9.14
C SER A 233 -9.00 33.21 -8.11
N LEU A 234 -8.26 32.12 -7.94
CA LEU A 234 -8.46 31.13 -6.87
C LEU A 234 -7.66 31.46 -5.60
N ALA A 235 -6.81 32.49 -5.64
CA ALA A 235 -5.98 32.86 -4.50
C ALA A 235 -6.81 33.40 -3.32
N ASN A 236 -6.37 33.08 -2.10
CA ASN A 236 -6.92 33.54 -0.82
C ASN A 236 -8.43 33.30 -0.64
N ARG A 237 -8.92 32.18 -1.18
CA ARG A 237 -10.26 31.67 -0.92
C ARG A 237 -10.26 30.15 -1.01
N PHE A 238 -11.16 29.51 -0.29
CA PHE A 238 -11.26 28.07 -0.33
C PHE A 238 -11.99 27.57 -1.58
N VAL A 239 -11.43 26.49 -2.12
CA VAL A 239 -11.95 25.73 -3.26
C VAL A 239 -11.87 24.25 -2.87
N THR A 240 -12.85 23.46 -3.30
CA THR A 240 -12.88 22.03 -3.01
C THR A 240 -12.50 21.23 -4.24
N TYR A 241 -11.57 20.30 -4.10
CA TYR A 241 -11.10 19.40 -5.15
C TYR A 241 -11.54 17.98 -4.80
N ARG A 242 -12.16 17.29 -5.75
CA ARG A 242 -12.62 15.90 -5.56
C ARG A 242 -11.99 14.96 -6.56
N MET A 243 -11.60 13.80 -6.07
CA MET A 243 -11.24 12.63 -6.88
C MET A 243 -12.22 11.50 -6.58
N TYR A 244 -12.85 10.98 -7.63
CA TYR A 244 -13.68 9.78 -7.60
C TYR A 244 -12.86 8.65 -8.18
N TRP A 245 -12.67 7.56 -7.44
CA TRP A 245 -11.74 6.51 -7.81
C TRP A 245 -12.35 5.13 -7.58
N LEU A 246 -12.45 4.37 -8.66
CA LEU A 246 -12.82 2.95 -8.68
C LEU A 246 -11.66 2.13 -9.24
N ASP A 247 -11.80 0.81 -9.25
CA ASP A 247 -10.83 -0.15 -9.79
C ASP A 247 -10.61 -0.05 -11.30
N ASN A 248 -11.55 0.57 -12.03
CA ASN A 248 -11.53 0.67 -13.49
C ASN A 248 -11.52 2.12 -14.02
N GLN A 249 -11.92 3.12 -13.24
CA GLN A 249 -12.05 4.50 -13.68
C GLN A 249 -11.78 5.52 -12.57
N MET A 250 -11.38 6.73 -12.98
CA MET A 250 -11.18 7.88 -12.11
C MET A 250 -11.82 9.15 -12.71
N ARG A 251 -12.36 10.03 -11.87
CA ARG A 251 -12.86 11.36 -12.26
C ARG A 251 -12.31 12.42 -11.32
N PHE A 252 -11.83 13.53 -11.87
CA PHE A 252 -11.28 14.67 -11.14
C PHE A 252 -12.14 15.90 -11.33
N THR A 253 -12.42 16.62 -10.25
CA THR A 253 -13.29 17.80 -10.30
C THR A 253 -12.85 18.90 -9.35
N VAL A 254 -13.28 20.12 -9.69
CA VAL A 254 -13.25 21.29 -8.82
C VAL A 254 -14.68 21.70 -8.50
N VAL A 255 -14.97 21.89 -7.22
CA VAL A 255 -16.19 22.56 -6.74
C VAL A 255 -15.82 24.00 -6.39
N ASP A 256 -16.22 24.93 -7.26
CA ASP A 256 -16.02 26.36 -7.08
C ASP A 256 -17.37 27.07 -7.04
N ASN A 257 -17.60 27.88 -5.99
CA ASN A 257 -18.87 28.57 -5.72
C ASN A 257 -20.10 27.62 -5.77
N GLY A 258 -19.94 26.41 -5.22
CA GLY A 258 -21.00 25.40 -5.17
C GLY A 258 -21.26 24.66 -6.49
N VAL A 259 -20.48 24.94 -7.55
CA VAL A 259 -20.60 24.27 -8.85
C VAL A 259 -19.44 23.32 -9.05
N GLU A 260 -19.74 22.03 -9.21
CA GLU A 260 -18.76 21.00 -9.55
C GLU A 260 -18.47 20.99 -11.06
N ARG A 261 -17.20 20.93 -11.43
CA ARG A 261 -16.72 20.95 -12.81
C ARG A 261 -15.64 19.90 -13.00
N ASN A 262 -15.73 19.12 -14.08
CA ASN A 262 -14.71 18.14 -14.42
C ASN A 262 -13.40 18.83 -14.86
N MET A 263 -12.28 18.21 -14.54
CA MET A 263 -10.94 18.61 -14.98
C MET A 263 -10.42 17.75 -16.16
N TYR A 264 -11.27 16.85 -16.65
CA TYR A 264 -11.08 15.98 -17.79
C TYR A 264 -12.35 15.95 -18.63
N ASP A 265 -12.23 15.73 -19.95
CA ASP A 265 -13.39 15.62 -20.86
C ASP A 265 -14.28 14.40 -20.57
N ALA A 266 -13.66 13.33 -20.03
CA ALA A 266 -14.32 12.11 -19.61
C ALA A 266 -13.52 11.48 -18.45
N PRO A 267 -14.11 10.55 -17.68
CA PRO A 267 -13.36 9.75 -16.73
C PRO A 267 -12.13 9.07 -17.34
N LEU A 268 -11.05 9.05 -16.58
CA LEU A 268 -9.82 8.36 -16.94
C LEU A 268 -9.93 6.87 -16.68
N PRO A 269 -9.45 6.00 -17.57
CA PRO A 269 -9.36 4.57 -17.29
C PRO A 269 -8.24 4.28 -16.28
N VAL A 270 -8.47 3.31 -15.40
CA VAL A 270 -7.42 2.69 -14.59
C VAL A 270 -6.69 1.65 -15.45
N ASN A 271 -5.55 2.05 -16.01
CA ASN A 271 -4.75 1.27 -16.95
C ASN A 271 -3.42 0.77 -16.35
N SER A 272 -3.29 0.82 -15.04
CA SER A 272 -2.12 0.34 -14.31
C SER A 272 -2.54 -0.31 -13.02
N THR A 273 -1.94 -1.46 -12.74
CA THR A 273 -2.09 -2.17 -11.46
C THR A 273 -1.59 -1.35 -10.26
N ALA A 274 -0.74 -0.34 -10.47
CA ALA A 274 -0.36 0.60 -9.41
C ALA A 274 -1.58 1.35 -8.87
N LEU A 275 -2.48 1.78 -9.76
CA LEU A 275 -3.73 2.49 -9.45
C LEU A 275 -4.84 1.57 -8.90
N GLN A 276 -4.55 0.29 -8.74
CA GLN A 276 -5.42 -0.68 -8.07
C GLN A 276 -4.92 -1.01 -6.66
N ALA A 277 -3.80 -0.42 -6.23
CA ALA A 277 -3.27 -0.53 -4.87
C ALA A 277 -3.65 0.71 -4.03
N PRO A 278 -3.54 0.65 -2.70
CA PRO A 278 -3.66 1.81 -1.82
C PRO A 278 -2.59 2.89 -2.07
N PHE A 279 -2.95 4.13 -1.79
CA PHE A 279 -2.12 5.33 -1.88
C PHE A 279 -2.09 6.08 -0.54
N TYR A 280 -1.01 6.83 -0.29
CA TYR A 280 -0.93 7.78 0.82
C TYR A 280 -1.00 9.22 0.30
N LEU A 281 -1.44 10.13 1.15
CA LEU A 281 -1.71 11.54 0.83
C LEU A 281 -0.44 12.38 0.98
N LEU A 282 -0.29 13.43 0.15
CA LEU A 282 0.76 14.44 0.24
C LEU A 282 0.17 15.84 0.04
N LEU A 283 0.67 16.80 0.81
CA LEU A 283 0.32 18.22 0.72
C LEU A 283 1.61 19.05 0.82
N ASN A 284 1.88 19.92 -0.15
CA ASN A 284 3.03 20.81 -0.11
C ASN A 284 2.82 22.11 -0.90
N LEU A 285 3.69 23.07 -0.62
CA LEU A 285 3.83 24.32 -1.38
C LEU A 285 5.29 24.44 -1.84
N ALA A 286 5.62 23.95 -3.03
CA ALA A 286 6.96 24.07 -3.61
C ALA A 286 7.27 25.51 -4.07
N VAL A 287 8.55 25.82 -4.24
CA VAL A 287 9.04 27.09 -4.80
C VAL A 287 9.99 26.83 -5.96
N GLY A 288 9.66 27.33 -7.15
CA GLY A 288 10.44 27.21 -8.36
C GLY A 288 10.36 25.82 -8.98
N GLY A 289 11.47 25.40 -9.59
CA GLY A 289 11.58 24.10 -10.24
C GLY A 289 10.98 24.05 -11.64
N ASN A 290 11.20 22.91 -12.28
CA ASN A 290 10.82 22.62 -13.66
C ASN A 290 9.32 22.83 -13.88
N PHE A 291 8.46 22.61 -12.90
CA PHE A 291 7.02 22.82 -13.08
C PHE A 291 6.64 24.28 -13.38
N THR A 292 7.42 25.23 -12.86
CA THR A 292 7.19 26.67 -12.98
C THR A 292 8.12 27.33 -14.02
N ASP A 293 7.99 28.64 -14.23
CA ASP A 293 8.95 29.43 -15.03
C ASP A 293 10.17 29.93 -14.22
N ALA A 294 10.34 29.48 -12.96
CA ALA A 294 11.45 29.89 -12.09
C ALA A 294 12.43 28.73 -11.82
N ALA A 295 13.50 28.66 -12.63
CA ALA A 295 14.60 27.71 -12.45
C ALA A 295 15.68 28.20 -11.47
N SER A 296 15.64 29.48 -11.08
CA SER A 296 16.59 30.10 -10.17
C SER A 296 15.88 31.10 -9.25
N PRO A 297 16.46 31.42 -8.07
CA PRO A 297 15.77 32.27 -7.11
C PRO A 297 15.40 33.67 -7.59
N GLY A 298 16.23 34.28 -8.44
CA GLY A 298 15.97 35.61 -9.00
C GLY A 298 14.77 35.68 -9.95
N GLN A 299 14.22 34.53 -10.37
CA GLN A 299 13.04 34.44 -11.23
C GLN A 299 11.73 34.30 -10.45
N VAL A 300 11.79 34.07 -9.13
CA VAL A 300 10.59 33.97 -8.29
C VAL A 300 10.03 35.37 -8.07
N THR A 301 8.79 35.59 -8.53
CA THR A 301 8.07 36.86 -8.39
C THR A 301 6.85 36.75 -7.48
N ALA A 302 6.57 35.54 -6.99
CA ALA A 302 5.50 35.29 -6.04
C ALA A 302 5.66 36.14 -4.77
N PRO A 303 4.57 36.74 -4.25
CA PRO A 303 4.64 37.46 -2.98
C PRO A 303 4.91 36.48 -1.83
N LEU A 304 5.97 36.74 -1.07
CA LEU A 304 6.36 35.95 0.10
C LEU A 304 6.32 36.79 1.38
N PRO A 305 5.88 36.23 2.53
CA PRO A 305 5.46 34.84 2.71
C PRO A 305 4.11 34.52 2.03
N GLY A 306 4.04 33.38 1.35
CA GLY A 306 2.83 32.85 0.72
C GLY A 306 2.34 31.64 1.50
N THR A 307 1.03 31.55 1.80
CA THR A 307 0.49 30.46 2.62
C THR A 307 -0.62 29.71 1.88
N MET A 308 -0.45 28.40 1.74
CA MET A 308 -1.51 27.47 1.38
C MET A 308 -2.23 27.02 2.66
N TYR A 309 -3.56 27.10 2.67
CA TYR A 309 -4.38 26.64 3.78
C TYR A 309 -5.17 25.40 3.36
N VAL A 310 -5.11 24.33 4.15
CA VAL A 310 -5.94 23.13 3.95
C VAL A 310 -6.91 23.03 5.12
N ASP A 311 -8.20 23.21 4.82
CA ASP A 311 -9.28 23.17 5.81
C ASP A 311 -9.58 21.72 6.22
N TYR A 312 -9.75 20.84 5.24
CA TYR A 312 -9.92 19.41 5.51
C TYR A 312 -9.46 18.52 4.36
N VAL A 313 -9.22 17.27 4.71
CA VAL A 313 -9.19 16.13 3.80
C VAL A 313 -10.22 15.11 4.28
N ARG A 314 -11.10 14.67 3.39
CA ARG A 314 -12.14 13.67 3.71
C ARG A 314 -12.15 12.56 2.67
N VAL A 315 -12.39 11.34 3.14
CA VAL A 315 -12.46 10.15 2.30
C VAL A 315 -13.79 9.46 2.55
N TYR A 316 -14.55 9.23 1.48
CA TYR A 316 -15.87 8.63 1.50
C TYR A 316 -15.90 7.35 0.68
N GLN A 317 -16.85 6.47 0.99
CA GLN A 317 -17.22 5.41 0.06
C GLN A 317 -17.80 5.99 -1.23
N LEU A 318 -17.60 5.25 -2.31
CA LEU A 318 -18.12 5.52 -3.65
C LEU A 318 -18.78 4.25 -4.18
N ASP A 319 -20.12 4.25 -4.29
CA ASP A 319 -20.92 3.07 -4.65
C ASP A 319 -20.57 1.83 -3.82
N GLY A 320 -20.38 2.02 -2.51
CA GLY A 320 -19.99 0.96 -1.58
C GLY A 320 -18.53 0.50 -1.69
N LYS A 321 -17.74 1.03 -2.64
CA LYS A 321 -16.29 0.83 -2.72
C LYS A 321 -15.55 1.92 -1.93
N GLY A 322 -14.29 1.66 -1.60
CA GLY A 322 -13.45 2.56 -0.82
C GLY A 322 -13.05 1.95 0.51
N SER A 323 -11.76 2.04 0.84
CA SER A 323 -11.25 1.63 2.14
C SER A 323 -10.14 2.56 2.60
N VAL A 324 -10.04 2.73 3.93
CA VAL A 324 -8.94 3.43 4.58
C VAL A 324 -8.29 2.50 5.57
N LYS A 325 -6.98 2.35 5.45
CA LYS A 325 -6.14 1.60 6.38
C LYS A 325 -5.29 2.58 7.17
N LEU A 326 -5.36 2.46 8.50
CA LEU A 326 -4.54 3.22 9.42
C LEU A 326 -3.29 2.43 9.84
N GLY A 327 -2.15 3.10 9.86
CA GLY A 327 -0.84 2.53 10.14
C GLY A 327 -0.31 1.58 9.07
N ASN A 328 0.74 0.85 9.42
CA ASN A 328 1.37 -0.18 8.59
C ASN A 328 0.88 -1.60 8.92
N GLN A 329 -0.29 -1.76 9.54
CA GLN A 329 -0.76 -3.07 10.03
C GLN A 329 -1.03 -4.04 8.87
N THR A 330 -0.10 -4.93 8.59
CA THR A 330 -0.32 -6.09 7.73
C THR A 330 -1.17 -7.10 8.50
N VAL A 331 -2.29 -7.53 7.92
CA VAL A 331 -3.13 -8.55 8.57
C VAL A 331 -2.40 -9.89 8.44
N PRO A 332 -2.16 -10.62 9.54
CA PRO A 332 -1.55 -11.94 9.49
C PRO A 332 -2.33 -12.88 8.57
N GLU A 333 -1.65 -13.43 7.57
CA GLU A 333 -2.20 -14.48 6.71
C GLU A 333 -2.46 -15.75 7.56
N VAL A 334 -3.37 -16.62 7.13
CA VAL A 334 -3.77 -17.83 7.87
C VAL A 334 -3.89 -19.04 6.95
N GLY A 335 -3.84 -20.24 7.54
CA GLY A 335 -4.04 -21.50 6.82
C GLY A 335 -2.93 -21.76 5.80
N LYS A 336 -3.25 -21.67 4.51
CA LYS A 336 -2.31 -21.76 3.39
C LYS A 336 -2.27 -20.47 2.59
N PHE A 337 -1.08 -19.98 2.31
CA PHE A 337 -0.83 -18.80 1.51
C PHE A 337 -0.09 -19.18 0.23
N GLY A 338 -0.73 -18.95 -0.92
CA GLY A 338 -0.14 -19.25 -2.24
C GLY A 338 0.76 -18.11 -2.71
N VAL A 339 2.05 -18.35 -2.83
CA VAL A 339 2.99 -17.39 -3.44
C VAL A 339 2.93 -17.48 -4.96
N PHE A 340 2.86 -18.70 -5.50
CA PHE A 340 2.69 -18.97 -6.92
C PHE A 340 2.10 -20.37 -7.12
N THR A 341 0.81 -20.46 -7.42
CA THR A 341 0.07 -21.71 -7.66
C THR A 341 -1.21 -21.43 -8.43
N ASP A 342 -1.64 -22.41 -9.24
CA ASP A 342 -2.86 -22.35 -10.03
C ASP A 342 -4.01 -23.10 -9.35
N THR A 343 -3.78 -24.37 -8.99
CA THR A 343 -4.84 -25.30 -8.57
C THR A 343 -4.73 -25.75 -7.12
N THR A 344 -3.59 -25.52 -6.45
CA THR A 344 -3.50 -25.78 -5.01
C THR A 344 -4.46 -24.89 -4.23
N ALA A 345 -5.34 -25.53 -3.46
CA ALA A 345 -6.28 -24.84 -2.59
C ALA A 345 -5.54 -24.07 -1.48
N VAL A 346 -5.77 -22.75 -1.44
CA VAL A 346 -5.15 -21.81 -0.50
C VAL A 346 -6.20 -20.83 0.01
N ASN A 347 -5.96 -20.24 1.18
CA ASN A 347 -6.85 -19.26 1.81
C ASN A 347 -6.75 -17.89 1.14
N SER A 348 -5.54 -17.50 0.78
CA SER A 348 -5.24 -16.30 -0.01
C SER A 348 -4.01 -16.56 -0.87
N LYS A 349 -3.81 -15.75 -1.91
CA LYS A 349 -2.65 -15.89 -2.80
C LYS A 349 -2.17 -14.58 -3.37
N LEU A 350 -0.90 -14.57 -3.77
CA LEU A 350 -0.36 -13.57 -4.66
C LEU A 350 -0.74 -13.89 -6.10
N VAL A 351 -0.98 -12.84 -6.88
CA VAL A 351 -1.22 -12.89 -8.32
C VAL A 351 -0.12 -12.08 -8.99
N ALA A 352 0.71 -12.76 -9.78
CA ALA A 352 1.82 -12.14 -10.50
C ALA A 352 1.30 -11.02 -11.43
N GLY A 353 2.02 -9.90 -11.45
CA GLY A 353 1.64 -8.68 -12.16
C GLY A 353 0.57 -7.84 -11.47
N THR A 354 -0.10 -8.36 -10.44
CA THR A 354 -1.16 -7.64 -9.70
C THR A 354 -0.73 -7.33 -8.27
N SER A 355 -0.48 -8.37 -7.45
CA SER A 355 -0.11 -8.23 -6.04
C SER A 355 1.33 -8.68 -5.74
N SER A 356 2.02 -9.23 -6.74
CA SER A 356 3.43 -9.58 -6.71
C SER A 356 4.06 -9.40 -8.09
N ASP A 357 5.38 -9.36 -8.13
CA ASP A 357 6.17 -9.40 -9.36
C ASP A 357 7.17 -10.54 -9.28
N ILE A 358 7.48 -11.12 -10.45
CA ILE A 358 8.48 -12.15 -10.61
C ILE A 358 9.71 -11.50 -11.23
N PHE A 359 10.81 -11.54 -10.51
CA PHE A 359 12.07 -10.92 -10.94
C PHE A 359 13.06 -11.98 -11.38
N LEU A 360 13.72 -11.71 -12.50
CA LEU A 360 14.96 -12.35 -12.90
C LEU A 360 16.10 -11.34 -12.67
N TRP A 361 17.00 -11.61 -11.74
CA TRP A 361 18.02 -10.64 -11.32
C TRP A 361 19.25 -10.64 -12.21
N ASN A 362 19.52 -11.72 -12.94
CA ASN A 362 20.63 -11.80 -13.89
C ASN A 362 20.15 -12.19 -15.29
N GLY A 363 19.69 -11.20 -16.05
CA GLY A 363 19.28 -11.36 -17.44
C GLY A 363 20.43 -11.64 -18.43
N ALA A 364 21.70 -11.50 -17.99
CA ALA A 364 22.85 -11.81 -18.82
C ALA A 364 23.20 -13.31 -18.81
N SER A 365 22.88 -14.01 -17.71
CA SER A 365 23.13 -15.46 -17.58
C SER A 365 21.90 -16.32 -17.81
N SER A 366 20.71 -15.71 -17.79
CA SER A 366 19.43 -16.40 -17.79
C SER A 366 18.39 -15.64 -18.60
N GLY A 367 17.42 -16.36 -19.16
CA GLY A 367 16.27 -15.80 -19.86
C GLY A 367 15.02 -16.67 -19.71
N ALA A 368 13.98 -16.38 -20.49
CA ALA A 368 12.74 -17.16 -20.48
C ALA A 368 13.00 -18.64 -20.85
N GLY A 369 12.46 -19.55 -20.05
CA GLY A 369 12.44 -20.99 -20.31
C GLY A 369 11.12 -21.43 -20.96
N ASN A 370 11.05 -22.70 -21.38
CA ASN A 370 9.85 -23.29 -21.99
C ASN A 370 9.44 -24.61 -21.30
N THR A 371 9.95 -24.87 -20.10
CA THR A 371 9.55 -26.01 -19.29
C THR A 371 8.07 -25.90 -18.95
N ALA A 372 7.30 -26.96 -19.23
CA ALA A 372 5.87 -27.00 -18.95
C ALA A 372 5.58 -26.90 -17.45
N PRO A 373 4.44 -26.29 -17.06
CA PRO A 373 4.02 -26.24 -15.66
C PRO A 373 3.88 -27.64 -15.06
N PHE A 374 4.08 -27.74 -13.74
CA PHE A 374 3.74 -28.97 -13.03
C PHE A 374 2.22 -29.14 -12.96
N GLU A 375 1.53 -28.02 -12.81
CA GLU A 375 0.11 -27.91 -12.53
C GLU A 375 -0.48 -26.74 -13.34
N GLY A 376 -1.75 -26.84 -13.75
CA GLY A 376 -2.44 -25.68 -14.32
C GLY A 376 -1.80 -25.14 -15.60
N SER A 377 -1.66 -23.81 -15.68
CA SER A 377 -1.22 -23.11 -16.90
C SER A 377 0.01 -22.24 -16.71
N ASN A 378 0.38 -21.90 -15.47
CA ASN A 378 1.41 -20.94 -15.14
C ASN A 378 2.63 -21.61 -14.51
N VAL A 379 3.82 -21.14 -14.86
CA VAL A 379 5.09 -21.65 -14.33
C VAL A 379 6.14 -20.54 -14.33
N ILE A 380 7.01 -20.54 -13.33
CA ILE A 380 8.24 -19.73 -13.37
C ILE A 380 9.31 -20.59 -14.06
N ALA A 381 9.52 -20.40 -15.37
CA ALA A 381 10.49 -21.16 -16.15
C ALA A 381 11.61 -20.27 -16.69
N TRP A 382 12.86 -20.66 -16.42
CA TRP A 382 14.04 -19.96 -16.91
C TRP A 382 15.03 -20.90 -17.61
N ASN A 383 15.74 -20.34 -18.58
CA ASN A 383 16.83 -21.00 -19.29
C ASN A 383 18.15 -20.33 -18.92
N TYR A 384 19.04 -21.05 -18.24
CA TYR A 384 20.39 -20.59 -17.91
C TYR A 384 21.37 -20.90 -19.05
N THR A 385 22.04 -19.87 -19.55
CA THR A 385 22.78 -19.90 -20.82
C THR A 385 24.27 -19.56 -20.70
N ALA A 386 24.74 -19.10 -19.53
CA ALA A 386 26.12 -18.64 -19.36
C ALA A 386 26.87 -19.39 -18.25
N PRO A 387 27.47 -20.58 -18.53
CA PRO A 387 28.26 -21.35 -17.58
C PRO A 387 29.28 -20.51 -16.80
N GLY A 388 29.44 -20.80 -15.50
CA GLY A 388 30.32 -20.07 -14.60
C GLY A 388 29.79 -18.71 -14.14
N GLN A 389 28.56 -18.33 -14.50
CA GLN A 389 27.89 -17.15 -13.98
C GLN A 389 26.85 -17.51 -12.91
N TRP A 390 26.49 -16.54 -12.08
CA TRP A 390 25.41 -16.73 -11.11
C TRP A 390 24.04 -16.55 -11.78
N PHE A 391 23.03 -17.22 -11.23
CA PHE A 391 21.62 -16.97 -11.58
C PHE A 391 20.82 -16.67 -10.31
N GLY A 392 19.72 -15.96 -10.44
CA GLY A 392 18.83 -15.71 -9.33
C GLY A 392 17.60 -14.91 -9.71
N GLY A 393 16.61 -14.97 -8.84
CA GLY A 393 15.33 -14.31 -9.01
C GLY A 393 14.38 -14.65 -7.86
N GLY A 394 13.14 -14.23 -7.96
CA GLY A 394 12.16 -14.51 -6.92
C GLY A 394 10.80 -13.88 -7.18
N VAL A 395 9.89 -14.15 -6.25
CA VAL A 395 8.57 -13.53 -6.16
C VAL A 395 8.61 -12.50 -5.04
N GLN A 396 8.43 -11.23 -5.41
CA GLN A 396 8.35 -10.13 -4.46
C GLN A 396 6.90 -9.64 -4.39
N ALA A 397 6.34 -9.54 -3.19
CA ALA A 397 5.02 -8.97 -2.98
C ALA A 397 5.07 -7.44 -3.18
N ARG A 398 4.00 -6.85 -3.71
CA ARG A 398 3.89 -5.38 -3.84
C ARG A 398 3.47 -4.69 -2.55
N GLN A 399 3.06 -5.47 -1.56
CA GLN A 399 2.82 -5.03 -0.20
C GLN A 399 3.43 -6.06 0.74
N ALA A 400 4.01 -5.60 1.84
CA ALA A 400 4.50 -6.48 2.87
C ALA A 400 3.38 -7.45 3.31
N ARG A 401 3.76 -8.71 3.53
CA ARG A 401 2.87 -9.77 4.02
C ARG A 401 3.27 -10.14 5.43
N ASP A 402 2.27 -10.29 6.27
CA ASP A 402 2.45 -10.85 7.59
C ASP A 402 2.23 -12.36 7.54
N LEU A 403 3.33 -13.11 7.52
CA LEU A 403 3.36 -14.57 7.58
C LEU A 403 3.76 -15.07 8.98
N SER A 404 3.59 -14.26 10.03
CA SER A 404 3.95 -14.63 11.42
C SER A 404 3.24 -15.90 11.90
N ASN A 405 2.01 -16.14 11.46
CA ASN A 405 1.24 -17.36 11.76
C ASN A 405 1.83 -18.64 11.16
N PHE A 406 2.77 -18.52 10.21
CA PHE A 406 3.37 -19.67 9.52
C PHE A 406 4.67 -20.14 10.17
N ARG A 407 5.16 -19.49 11.25
CA ARG A 407 6.48 -19.79 11.85
C ARG A 407 6.72 -21.26 12.20
N ASN A 408 5.67 -21.96 12.62
CA ASN A 408 5.69 -23.39 12.95
C ASN A 408 5.30 -24.31 11.77
N GLY A 409 5.01 -23.71 10.62
CA GLY A 409 4.60 -24.36 9.41
C GLY A 409 5.76 -24.67 8.46
N THR A 410 5.42 -24.84 7.20
CA THR A 410 6.36 -25.19 6.13
C THR A 410 6.13 -24.33 4.90
N VAL A 411 7.19 -24.09 4.15
CA VAL A 411 7.10 -23.65 2.75
C VAL A 411 7.31 -24.85 1.87
N LYS A 412 6.33 -25.13 1.01
CA LYS A 412 6.38 -26.16 -0.01
C LYS A 412 6.57 -25.49 -1.35
N PHE A 413 7.39 -26.08 -2.19
CA PHE A 413 7.50 -25.69 -3.60
C PHE A 413 7.91 -26.90 -4.42
N ARG A 414 7.51 -26.89 -5.69
CA ARG A 414 7.98 -27.86 -6.68
C ARG A 414 9.02 -27.20 -7.55
N ILE A 415 10.03 -27.98 -7.92
CA ILE A 415 11.10 -27.53 -8.80
C ILE A 415 11.50 -28.66 -9.74
N LYS A 416 11.70 -28.34 -11.02
CA LYS A 416 12.38 -29.19 -12.01
C LYS A 416 13.72 -28.55 -12.32
N ILE A 417 14.81 -29.17 -11.88
CA ILE A 417 16.17 -28.66 -12.02
C ILE A 417 17.16 -29.83 -12.04
N PRO A 418 18.24 -29.82 -12.85
CA PRO A 418 19.20 -30.92 -12.89
C PRO A 418 19.79 -31.26 -11.52
N ALA A 419 19.96 -32.56 -11.27
CA ALA A 419 20.43 -33.08 -9.98
C ALA A 419 21.79 -32.49 -9.56
N ASN A 420 22.67 -32.23 -10.52
CA ASN A 420 24.03 -31.72 -10.34
C ASN A 420 24.12 -30.20 -10.14
N VAL A 421 23.01 -29.47 -10.08
CA VAL A 421 22.99 -28.01 -9.87
C VAL A 421 22.68 -27.68 -8.41
N SER A 422 23.60 -26.99 -7.72
CA SER A 422 23.34 -26.46 -6.37
C SER A 422 22.60 -25.13 -6.44
N PHE A 423 21.70 -24.87 -5.49
CA PHE A 423 20.97 -23.60 -5.39
C PHE A 423 20.60 -23.28 -3.95
N ASN A 424 20.15 -22.07 -3.70
CA ASN A 424 19.64 -21.59 -2.42
C ASN A 424 18.20 -21.10 -2.58
N ILE A 425 17.39 -21.28 -1.54
CA ILE A 425 16.06 -20.66 -1.41
C ILE A 425 16.10 -19.66 -0.27
N GLY A 426 15.49 -18.49 -0.44
CA GLY A 426 15.52 -17.43 0.56
C GLY A 426 14.24 -16.64 0.67
N VAL A 427 14.20 -15.80 1.71
CA VAL A 427 13.13 -14.84 2.01
C VAL A 427 13.74 -13.55 2.54
N GLY A 428 13.04 -12.42 2.36
CA GLY A 428 13.50 -11.09 2.76
C GLY A 428 12.38 -10.21 3.33
N ASP A 429 12.70 -9.48 4.39
CA ASP A 429 11.79 -8.51 5.02
C ASP A 429 12.03 -7.07 4.57
N THR A 430 11.12 -6.17 4.94
CA THR A 430 11.24 -4.73 4.65
C THR A 430 12.33 -4.02 5.47
N TYR A 431 13.01 -4.70 6.38
CA TYR A 431 14.12 -4.18 7.19
C TYR A 431 15.48 -4.57 6.62
N THR A 432 15.52 -5.04 5.36
CA THR A 432 16.71 -5.50 4.63
C THR A 432 17.31 -6.81 5.16
N ASN A 433 16.67 -7.50 6.10
CA ASN A 433 17.13 -8.82 6.51
C ASN A 433 16.74 -9.86 5.47
N GLN A 434 17.67 -10.76 5.17
CA GLN A 434 17.42 -11.95 4.37
C GLN A 434 17.97 -13.18 5.05
N ASN A 435 17.37 -14.33 4.77
CA ASN A 435 17.92 -15.62 5.17
C ASN A 435 17.76 -16.63 4.02
N TRP A 436 18.72 -17.53 3.91
CA TRP A 436 18.86 -18.47 2.80
C TRP A 436 19.12 -19.88 3.31
N VAL A 437 18.51 -20.87 2.68
CA VAL A 437 18.75 -22.30 2.90
C VAL A 437 19.35 -22.92 1.65
N ASN A 438 20.35 -23.78 1.84
CA ASN A 438 21.09 -24.40 0.73
C ASN A 438 20.48 -25.74 0.31
N PHE A 439 20.47 -25.99 -1.00
CA PHE A 439 20.15 -27.25 -1.65
C PHE A 439 21.37 -27.72 -2.45
N PRO A 440 22.22 -28.60 -1.87
CA PRO A 440 23.42 -29.09 -2.53
C PRO A 440 23.11 -29.95 -3.76
N ALA A 441 23.99 -29.89 -4.76
CA ALA A 441 23.98 -30.81 -5.89
C ALA A 441 24.07 -32.28 -5.42
N ASN A 442 23.30 -33.15 -6.08
CA ASN A 442 23.24 -34.61 -5.86
C ASN A 442 22.90 -35.06 -4.42
N THR A 443 22.39 -34.16 -3.57
CA THR A 443 22.02 -34.47 -2.20
C THR A 443 20.56 -34.15 -1.94
N THR A 444 19.82 -35.09 -1.36
CA THR A 444 18.46 -34.84 -0.87
C THR A 444 18.53 -33.85 0.29
N ALA A 445 17.90 -32.69 0.14
CA ALA A 445 17.73 -31.68 1.17
C ALA A 445 16.26 -31.30 1.26
N TYR A 446 15.72 -31.18 2.49
CA TYR A 446 14.31 -30.82 2.72
C TYR A 446 13.30 -31.70 1.97
N GLY A 447 13.61 -32.99 1.81
CA GLY A 447 12.79 -33.95 1.09
C GLY A 447 12.86 -33.88 -0.44
N LEU A 448 13.63 -32.95 -1.02
CA LEU A 448 13.75 -32.81 -2.47
C LEU A 448 14.57 -33.96 -3.09
N VAL A 449 13.91 -34.81 -3.85
CA VAL A 449 14.56 -35.87 -4.65
C VAL A 449 15.34 -35.25 -5.81
N ARG A 450 16.61 -35.63 -5.98
CA ARG A 450 17.54 -35.06 -6.97
C ARG A 450 17.67 -35.95 -8.20
N ASN A 451 16.68 -35.95 -9.08
CA ASN A 451 16.67 -36.75 -10.33
C ASN A 451 16.49 -35.92 -11.61
N GLY A 452 16.38 -34.59 -11.53
CA GLY A 452 16.18 -33.72 -12.70
C GLY A 452 14.72 -33.54 -13.11
N ASP A 453 13.80 -34.31 -12.53
CA ASP A 453 12.37 -34.20 -12.76
C ASP A 453 11.69 -33.31 -11.71
N TRP A 454 10.39 -33.05 -11.91
CA TRP A 454 9.59 -32.31 -10.93
C TRP A 454 9.58 -33.06 -9.60
N ALA A 455 10.10 -32.40 -8.56
CA ALA A 455 10.06 -32.90 -7.20
C ALA A 455 9.67 -31.77 -6.24
N GLN A 456 9.13 -32.14 -5.08
CA GLN A 456 8.72 -31.19 -4.05
C GLN A 456 9.78 -31.09 -2.96
N ALA A 457 10.09 -29.87 -2.54
CA ALA A 457 10.80 -29.59 -1.31
C ALA A 457 9.80 -29.11 -0.24
N THR A 458 10.09 -29.41 1.03
CA THR A 458 9.31 -28.92 2.18
C THR A 458 10.28 -28.37 3.23
N VAL A 459 10.39 -27.04 3.30
CA VAL A 459 11.31 -26.34 4.18
C VAL A 459 10.55 -25.85 5.43
N PRO A 460 11.00 -26.15 6.66
CA PRO A 460 10.44 -25.54 7.86
C PRO A 460 10.57 -24.02 7.80
N VAL A 461 9.49 -23.29 8.07
CA VAL A 461 9.48 -21.82 8.00
C VAL A 461 10.48 -21.22 8.98
N SER A 462 10.62 -21.79 10.19
CA SER A 462 11.60 -21.36 11.19
C SER A 462 13.05 -21.43 10.65
N THR A 463 13.38 -22.45 9.87
CA THR A 463 14.68 -22.57 9.19
C THR A 463 14.83 -21.55 8.08
N LEU A 464 13.78 -21.33 7.28
CA LEU A 464 13.81 -20.40 6.15
C LEU A 464 13.91 -18.93 6.61
N LEU A 465 13.22 -18.54 7.68
CA LEU A 465 13.30 -17.18 8.24
C LEU A 465 14.62 -16.92 8.97
N GLY A 466 15.18 -17.94 9.61
CA GLY A 466 16.34 -17.75 10.48
C GLY A 466 16.06 -16.77 11.63
N PRO A 467 17.09 -16.23 12.29
CA PRO A 467 16.94 -15.44 13.51
C PRO A 467 16.55 -13.97 13.28
N LYS A 468 16.72 -13.44 12.06
CA LYS A 468 16.62 -12.00 11.80
C LYS A 468 15.44 -11.59 10.93
N VAL A 469 14.90 -12.48 10.10
CA VAL A 469 13.82 -12.11 9.18
C VAL A 469 12.50 -11.94 9.94
N ALA A 470 11.93 -10.75 9.83
CA ALA A 470 10.65 -10.38 10.42
C ALA A 470 9.48 -10.93 9.58
N ALA A 471 8.92 -12.07 10.01
CA ALA A 471 7.81 -12.73 9.32
C ALA A 471 6.58 -11.82 9.14
N GLN A 472 6.39 -10.83 10.00
CA GLN A 472 5.28 -9.88 9.94
C GLN A 472 5.39 -8.85 8.81
N SER A 473 6.56 -8.76 8.17
CA SER A 473 6.84 -7.75 7.15
C SER A 473 7.66 -8.32 5.98
N LEU A 474 7.28 -9.50 5.49
CA LEU A 474 7.95 -10.12 4.35
C LEU A 474 7.59 -9.39 3.06
N LEU A 475 8.61 -9.09 2.25
CA LEU A 475 8.44 -8.52 0.92
C LEU A 475 8.93 -9.50 -0.15
N ASP A 476 10.15 -10.02 0.00
CA ASP A 476 10.65 -11.11 -0.84
C ASP A 476 10.16 -12.44 -0.26
N VAL A 477 8.96 -12.85 -0.68
CA VAL A 477 8.24 -14.00 -0.09
C VAL A 477 8.76 -15.36 -0.56
N PHE A 478 9.51 -15.38 -1.66
CA PHE A 478 10.25 -16.55 -2.14
C PHE A 478 11.36 -16.11 -3.10
N MET A 479 12.59 -16.52 -2.84
CA MET A 479 13.75 -16.21 -3.68
C MET A 479 14.52 -17.49 -4.01
N ILE A 480 15.18 -17.49 -5.17
CA ILE A 480 16.13 -18.52 -5.59
C ILE A 480 17.43 -17.88 -6.07
N SER A 481 18.57 -18.49 -5.74
CA SER A 481 19.88 -18.12 -6.29
C SER A 481 20.77 -19.34 -6.50
N SER A 482 21.74 -19.25 -7.39
CA SER A 482 22.83 -20.23 -7.47
C SER A 482 23.65 -20.24 -6.17
N ASP A 483 24.22 -21.40 -5.82
CA ASP A 483 25.25 -21.46 -4.78
C ASP A 483 26.51 -20.72 -5.25
N ALA A 484 26.88 -19.64 -4.56
CA ALA A 484 28.03 -18.80 -4.91
C ALA A 484 29.36 -19.57 -4.90
N ASN A 485 29.45 -20.66 -4.14
CA ASN A 485 30.65 -21.49 -4.07
C ASN A 485 30.66 -22.61 -5.13
N ARG A 486 29.53 -22.83 -5.83
CA ARG A 486 29.36 -23.90 -6.81
C ARG A 486 28.48 -23.46 -7.97
N LEU A 487 28.99 -22.51 -8.76
CA LEU A 487 28.30 -22.00 -9.94
C LEU A 487 28.10 -23.10 -11.00
N PRO A 488 27.00 -23.09 -11.78
CA PRO A 488 26.74 -24.13 -12.76
C PRO A 488 27.73 -24.11 -13.93
N ALA A 489 28.28 -25.28 -14.26
CA ALA A 489 29.28 -25.47 -15.30
C ALA A 489 28.71 -25.76 -16.70
N SER A 490 27.39 -25.90 -16.83
CA SER A 490 26.70 -26.18 -18.10
C SER A 490 25.40 -25.38 -18.20
N THR A 491 24.88 -25.23 -19.41
CA THR A 491 23.55 -24.66 -19.62
C THR A 491 22.47 -25.64 -19.18
N PHE A 492 21.32 -25.13 -18.72
CA PHE A 492 20.17 -25.95 -18.33
C PHE A 492 18.91 -25.09 -18.24
N GLN A 493 17.75 -25.74 -18.27
CA GLN A 493 16.50 -25.13 -17.87
C GLN A 493 16.13 -25.53 -16.45
N PHE A 494 15.42 -24.65 -15.78
CA PHE A 494 14.76 -24.97 -14.53
C PHE A 494 13.42 -24.25 -14.42
N ALA A 495 12.52 -24.87 -13.69
CA ALA A 495 11.19 -24.35 -13.46
C ALA A 495 10.76 -24.54 -12.01
N ILE A 496 9.98 -23.59 -11.50
CA ILE A 496 9.43 -23.59 -10.14
C ILE A 496 7.92 -23.41 -10.25
N ASP A 497 7.20 -24.17 -9.45
CA ASP A 497 5.74 -24.17 -9.40
C ASP A 497 5.27 -24.51 -7.96
N ASP A 498 3.99 -24.30 -7.69
CA ASP A 498 3.31 -24.70 -6.45
C ASP A 498 4.00 -24.20 -5.16
N ILE A 499 4.37 -22.92 -5.14
CA ILE A 499 5.00 -22.27 -3.98
C ILE A 499 3.91 -21.90 -2.97
N VAL A 500 3.84 -22.64 -1.87
CA VAL A 500 2.79 -22.50 -0.84
C VAL A 500 3.40 -22.48 0.55
N TRP A 501 3.08 -21.44 1.30
CA TRP A 501 3.27 -21.42 2.75
C TRP A 501 2.08 -22.14 3.39
N ASP A 502 2.36 -23.04 4.32
CA ASP A 502 1.38 -23.87 5.00
C ASP A 502 1.63 -23.78 6.50
N SER A 503 0.71 -23.18 7.25
CA SER A 503 0.84 -22.99 8.70
C SER A 503 0.81 -24.32 9.48
N GLY A 504 0.41 -25.43 8.85
CA GLY A 504 0.27 -26.73 9.50
C GLY A 504 -0.94 -26.83 10.42
N SER A 505 -1.77 -25.78 10.50
CA SER A 505 -3.01 -25.75 11.29
C SER A 505 -4.23 -25.64 10.38
N THR A 506 -5.18 -26.57 10.50
CA THR A 506 -6.52 -26.49 9.88
C THR A 506 -7.46 -25.57 10.65
N VAL A 507 -7.06 -25.20 11.86
CA VAL A 507 -7.77 -24.27 12.74
C VAL A 507 -7.18 -22.89 12.45
N THR A 508 -7.98 -21.99 11.88
CA THR A 508 -7.76 -20.56 12.08
C THR A 508 -7.60 -20.42 13.57
N PRO A 509 -6.43 -20.03 14.11
CA PRO A 509 -6.39 -19.72 15.53
C PRO A 509 -7.53 -18.72 15.71
N PRO A 510 -8.38 -18.83 16.75
CA PRO A 510 -9.09 -17.64 17.21
C PRO A 510 -8.03 -16.53 17.26
N PRO A 511 -8.35 -15.24 17.05
CA PRO A 511 -7.41 -14.20 17.45
C PRO A 511 -7.03 -14.52 18.90
N THR A 512 -5.89 -15.17 19.09
CA THR A 512 -5.50 -15.69 20.38
C THR A 512 -4.93 -14.46 20.98
N THR A 513 -5.79 -13.71 21.66
CA THR A 513 -5.37 -12.69 22.61
C THR A 513 -4.52 -13.46 23.60
N PRO A 514 -3.18 -13.40 23.55
CA PRO A 514 -2.40 -14.05 24.56
C PRO A 514 -2.58 -13.15 25.77
N SER A 515 -3.38 -13.57 26.75
CA SER A 515 -3.19 -13.09 28.12
C SER A 515 -1.86 -13.68 28.58
N GLY A 516 -0.74 -13.08 28.14
CA GLY A 516 0.54 -13.33 28.74
C GLY A 516 0.48 -12.99 30.24
N PRO A 517 1.50 -13.35 31.03
CA PRO A 517 1.60 -12.99 32.45
C PRO A 517 1.93 -11.49 32.63
N THR A 518 1.23 -10.63 31.89
CA THR A 518 1.41 -9.19 31.84
C THR A 518 0.46 -8.54 32.83
N SER A 519 0.99 -7.66 33.67
CA SER A 519 0.17 -6.88 34.61
C SER A 519 0.68 -5.45 34.71
N VAL A 520 -0.22 -4.56 35.10
CA VAL A 520 0.11 -3.19 35.48
C VAL A 520 -0.31 -2.94 36.92
N THR A 521 0.55 -2.25 37.66
CA THR A 521 0.29 -1.84 39.04
C THR A 521 0.59 -0.36 39.17
N GLN A 522 -0.41 0.43 39.57
CA GLN A 522 -0.19 1.83 39.91
C GLN A 522 0.48 1.91 41.29
N THR A 523 1.74 2.32 41.32
CA THR A 523 2.56 2.37 42.54
C THR A 523 2.47 3.71 43.26
N SER A 524 2.00 4.76 42.58
CA SER A 524 1.64 6.07 43.17
C SER A 524 0.62 6.80 42.29
N SER A 525 0.18 7.99 42.71
CA SER A 525 -0.67 8.87 41.88
C SER A 525 0.00 9.35 40.58
N THR A 526 1.31 9.12 40.40
CA THR A 526 2.09 9.58 39.25
C THR A 526 2.92 8.49 38.57
N MET A 527 2.81 7.23 39.03
CA MET A 527 3.63 6.11 38.54
C MET A 527 2.80 4.87 38.23
N LEU A 528 3.06 4.28 37.07
CA LEU A 528 2.51 3.00 36.62
C LEU A 528 3.64 2.02 36.32
N GLN A 529 3.64 0.88 37.00
CA GLN A 529 4.61 -0.19 36.78
C GLN A 529 4.03 -1.26 35.87
N PHE A 530 4.75 -1.60 34.82
CA PHE A 530 4.48 -2.72 33.92
C PHE A 530 5.31 -3.93 34.32
N ASN A 531 4.70 -5.10 34.31
CA ASN A 531 5.36 -6.37 34.66
C ASN A 531 5.02 -7.44 33.62
N THR A 532 5.99 -8.28 33.28
CA THR A 532 5.75 -9.54 32.53
C THR A 532 6.74 -10.63 32.95
N THR A 533 6.27 -11.88 33.11
CA THR A 533 7.08 -13.02 33.58
C THR A 533 7.41 -13.97 32.44
N THR A 534 8.59 -13.84 31.83
CA THR A 534 8.91 -14.54 30.57
C THR A 534 10.22 -15.32 30.64
N GLY A 535 11.06 -15.08 31.67
CA GLY A 535 12.37 -15.74 31.80
C GLY A 535 13.40 -15.31 30.75
N SER A 536 13.06 -14.35 29.89
CA SER A 536 13.92 -13.77 28.86
C SER A 536 13.54 -12.29 28.67
N TRP A 537 14.05 -11.63 27.64
CA TRP A 537 13.78 -10.22 27.42
C TRP A 537 12.30 -9.90 27.14
N ALA A 538 11.89 -8.69 27.52
CA ALA A 538 10.62 -8.09 27.13
C ALA A 538 10.75 -6.58 26.89
N ASP A 539 9.92 -6.08 25.99
CA ASP A 539 9.69 -4.67 25.71
C ASP A 539 8.24 -4.31 26.06
N VAL A 540 8.03 -3.10 26.58
CA VAL A 540 6.70 -2.50 26.74
C VAL A 540 6.55 -1.35 25.75
N HIS A 541 5.41 -1.31 25.08
CA HIS A 541 5.01 -0.28 24.13
C HIS A 541 3.83 0.45 24.74
N TYR A 542 3.94 1.76 25.01
CA TYR A 542 2.83 2.50 25.62
C TYR A 542 2.70 3.93 25.11
N THR A 543 1.47 4.44 25.17
CA THR A 543 1.12 5.85 24.94
C THR A 543 0.39 6.37 26.18
N VAL A 544 0.51 7.66 26.44
CA VAL A 544 -0.29 8.35 27.46
C VAL A 544 -1.25 9.27 26.74
N ASN A 545 -2.55 9.07 26.92
CA ASN A 545 -3.63 9.71 26.19
C ASN A 545 -3.48 9.53 24.66
N ASN A 546 -3.31 10.62 23.92
CA ASN A 546 -3.05 10.62 22.47
C ASN A 546 -1.60 11.04 22.16
N GLY A 547 -0.69 10.86 23.13
CA GLY A 547 0.73 11.17 22.97
C GLY A 547 1.49 10.14 22.13
N ALA A 548 2.75 10.45 21.83
CA ALA A 548 3.62 9.57 21.05
C ALA A 548 3.92 8.24 21.78
N GLN A 549 3.99 7.15 21.03
CA GLN A 549 4.32 5.83 21.56
C GLN A 549 5.76 5.77 22.05
N GLN A 550 5.93 5.28 23.27
CA GLN A 550 7.20 4.93 23.90
C GLN A 550 7.42 3.43 23.78
N ASN A 551 8.62 3.01 23.39
CA ASN A 551 9.01 1.59 23.31
C ASN A 551 10.21 1.40 24.23
N VAL A 552 10.06 0.61 25.28
CA VAL A 552 11.08 0.51 26.34
C VAL A 552 11.43 -0.93 26.65
N ARG A 553 12.73 -1.25 26.57
CA ARG A 553 13.29 -2.49 27.09
C ARG A 553 13.13 -2.55 28.59
N MET A 554 12.40 -3.55 29.05
CA MET A 554 12.14 -3.77 30.47
C MET A 554 13.38 -4.36 31.15
N ARG A 555 13.55 -4.05 32.44
CA ARG A 555 14.62 -4.61 33.26
C ARG A 555 14.23 -6.03 33.68
N LEU A 556 15.07 -7.00 33.32
CA LEU A 556 14.94 -8.39 33.75
C LEU A 556 15.58 -8.59 35.14
N ASP A 557 14.81 -9.14 36.09
CA ASP A 557 15.27 -9.60 37.39
C ASP A 557 14.70 -11.00 37.66
N GLY A 558 15.57 -12.02 37.69
CA GLY A 558 15.15 -13.42 37.65
C GLY A 558 14.33 -13.74 36.40
N SER A 559 13.07 -14.13 36.58
CA SER A 559 12.13 -14.42 35.49
C SER A 559 11.19 -13.25 35.14
N VAL A 560 11.29 -12.14 35.87
CA VAL A 560 10.34 -11.01 35.79
C VAL A 560 10.99 -9.81 35.10
N ASN A 561 10.31 -9.30 34.07
CA ASN A 561 10.64 -8.05 33.42
C ASN A 561 9.79 -6.93 34.02
N THR A 562 10.43 -5.80 34.37
CA THR A 562 9.77 -4.64 34.98
C THR A 562 10.15 -3.33 34.30
N TYR A 563 9.19 -2.41 34.20
CA TYR A 563 9.44 -1.02 33.82
C TYR A 563 8.45 -0.10 34.55
N VAL A 564 8.90 1.08 34.99
CA VAL A 564 8.05 2.06 35.67
C VAL A 564 7.97 3.32 34.82
N ALA A 565 6.76 3.66 34.36
CA ALA A 565 6.47 4.96 33.76
C ALA A 565 6.11 5.96 34.86
N GLY A 566 6.83 7.10 34.89
CA GLY A 566 6.60 8.19 35.83
C GLY A 566 6.07 9.46 35.15
N GLY A 567 5.67 10.45 35.96
CA GLY A 567 5.18 11.75 35.46
C GLY A 567 3.73 11.73 34.97
N LEU A 568 2.99 10.67 35.29
CA LEU A 568 1.58 10.52 34.94
C LEU A 568 0.68 11.36 35.88
N LYS A 569 -0.55 11.63 35.46
CA LYS A 569 -1.56 12.37 36.22
C LYS A 569 -2.83 11.53 36.40
N ILE A 570 -3.58 11.79 37.46
CA ILE A 570 -4.92 11.21 37.67
C ILE A 570 -5.78 11.54 36.44
N GLY A 571 -6.43 10.52 35.88
CA GLY A 571 -7.24 10.62 34.67
C GLY A 571 -6.49 10.32 33.36
N ASP A 572 -5.15 10.24 33.36
CA ASP A 572 -4.40 9.83 32.16
C ASP A 572 -4.78 8.41 31.73
N VAL A 573 -5.04 8.23 30.45
CA VAL A 573 -5.31 6.93 29.83
C VAL A 573 -4.02 6.39 29.22
N VAL A 574 -3.40 5.42 29.87
CA VAL A 574 -2.20 4.75 29.37
C VAL A 574 -2.63 3.56 28.52
N ARG A 575 -2.42 3.60 27.21
CA ARG A 575 -2.62 2.44 26.32
C ARG A 575 -1.31 1.73 26.11
N TYR A 576 -1.25 0.42 26.30
CA TYR A 576 -0.01 -0.33 26.29
C TYR A 576 -0.15 -1.73 25.69
N SER A 577 0.96 -2.28 25.23
CA SER A 577 1.16 -3.69 24.89
C SER A 577 2.60 -4.09 25.21
N PHE A 578 2.90 -5.37 25.09
CA PHE A 578 4.21 -5.96 25.34
C PHE A 578 4.65 -6.80 24.15
N THR A 579 5.94 -6.77 23.84
CA THR A 579 6.64 -7.76 23.02
C THR A 579 7.61 -8.52 23.91
N TYR A 580 7.57 -9.85 23.93
CA TYR A 580 8.48 -10.62 24.78
C TYR A 580 8.93 -11.94 24.15
N TRP A 581 10.14 -12.39 24.51
CA TRP A 581 10.60 -13.71 24.07
C TRP A 581 9.96 -14.83 24.89
N ASP A 582 9.14 -15.64 24.24
CA ASP A 582 8.59 -16.85 24.81
C ASP A 582 9.60 -17.98 24.65
N THR A 583 10.24 -18.35 25.76
CA THR A 583 11.27 -19.40 25.80
C THR A 583 10.72 -20.79 25.53
N THR A 584 9.43 -21.03 25.83
CA THR A 584 8.79 -22.33 25.62
C THR A 584 8.43 -22.53 24.15
N ARG A 585 7.92 -21.47 23.52
CA ARG A 585 7.56 -21.48 22.10
C ARG A 585 8.70 -21.05 21.16
N ASN A 586 9.80 -20.53 21.72
CA ASN A 586 11.02 -20.09 21.05
C ASN A 586 10.80 -18.97 20.00
N PHE A 587 9.96 -17.98 20.30
CA PHE A 587 9.73 -16.81 19.45
C PHE A 587 9.28 -15.57 20.26
N ALA A 588 9.34 -14.38 19.65
CA ALA A 588 8.84 -13.14 20.25
C ALA A 588 7.30 -13.01 20.09
N VAL A 589 6.59 -12.81 21.20
CA VAL A 589 5.13 -12.72 21.29
C VAL A 589 4.72 -11.28 21.56
N ASP A 590 3.78 -10.77 20.77
CA ASP A 590 3.10 -9.50 21.04
C ASP A 590 1.78 -9.74 21.78
N THR A 591 1.49 -8.90 22.76
CA THR A 591 0.19 -8.89 23.45
C THR A 591 -0.75 -7.88 22.83
N ALA A 592 -2.06 -8.12 22.97
CA ALA A 592 -3.07 -7.16 22.53
C ALA A 592 -2.94 -5.83 23.29
N GLN A 593 -3.35 -4.74 22.65
CA GLN A 593 -3.38 -3.44 23.29
C GLN A 593 -4.38 -3.46 24.46
N GLN A 594 -3.91 -2.99 25.61
CA GLN A 594 -4.66 -2.80 26.84
C GLN A 594 -4.68 -1.31 27.19
N SER A 595 -5.54 -0.92 28.13
CA SER A 595 -5.58 0.44 28.65
C SER A 595 -5.71 0.45 30.18
N TYR A 596 -5.07 1.44 30.80
CA TYR A 596 -5.18 1.72 32.23
C TYR A 596 -5.41 3.20 32.43
N THR A 597 -6.48 3.56 33.15
CA THR A 597 -6.73 4.94 33.55
C THR A 597 -6.17 5.18 34.94
N MET A 598 -5.24 6.13 35.07
CA MET A 598 -4.63 6.52 36.34
C MET A 598 -5.70 7.00 37.32
N LYS A 599 -5.71 6.42 38.53
CA LYS A 599 -6.69 6.69 39.59
C LYS A 599 -6.16 7.62 40.66
#